data_AF-A0A359E1R3-F1
#
_entry.id   AF-A0A359E1R3-F1
#
_cell.length_a   1.000
_cell.length_b   1.000
_cell.length_c   1.000
_cell.angle_alpha   90.00
_cell.angle_beta   90.00
_cell.angle_gamma   90.00
#
_symmetry.space_group_name_H-M   'P 1'
#
loop_
_entity.id
_entity.type
_entity.pdbx_description
1 polymer ?
#
loop_
_entity_poly.entity_id
_entity_poly.type
_entity_poly.pdbx_seq_one_letter_code
_entity_poly.pdbx_strand_id
1 'polypeptide(L)' 'MNRINLSYTGEEKSACGVGFIASRKGVFANEHLKSGLHALKCVEHRGACGADGVTGDGAGIMTDIPF' A
#
# COMPACT_ATOMS: atom_id res chain seq x y z
N MET A 1 26.29 -31.79 -1.33
CA MET A 1 25.46 -30.72 -0.72
C MET A 1 24.02 -31.21 -0.70
N ASN A 2 23.51 -31.61 0.47
CA ASN A 2 22.15 -32.13 0.59
C ASN A 2 21.14 -30.98 0.45
N ARG A 3 20.32 -31.02 -0.60
CA ARG A 3 19.14 -30.16 -0.75
C ARG A 3 18.06 -30.67 0.20
N ILE A 4 17.88 -29.97 1.31
CA ILE A 4 16.70 -30.10 2.16
C ILE A 4 15.50 -29.48 1.42
N ASN A 5 14.49 -30.31 1.13
CA ASN A 5 13.22 -29.88 0.52
C ASN A 5 12.32 -29.38 1.65
N LEU A 6 12.25 -28.05 1.84
CA LEU A 6 11.39 -27.43 2.84
C LEU A 6 10.09 -27.00 2.15
N SER A 7 9.00 -27.73 2.38
CA SER A 7 7.67 -27.34 1.92
C SER A 7 6.97 -26.54 3.01
N TYR A 8 6.70 -25.26 2.74
CA TYR A 8 5.83 -24.44 3.59
C TYR A 8 4.37 -24.83 3.34
N THR A 9 3.67 -25.30 4.37
CA THR A 9 2.27 -25.78 4.29
C THR A 9 1.28 -24.80 4.92
N GLY A 10 1.72 -23.59 5.28
CA GLY A 10 0.86 -22.55 5.83
C GLY A 10 0.09 -21.81 4.74
N GLU A 11 -1.03 -21.19 5.11
CA GLU A 11 -1.77 -20.29 4.22
C GLU A 11 -0.94 -19.03 3.93
N GLU A 12 -0.78 -18.71 2.64
CA GLU A 12 -0.17 -17.45 2.20
C GLU A 12 -1.08 -16.28 2.56
N LYS A 13 -0.52 -15.24 3.18
CA LYS A 13 -1.26 -14.03 3.56
C LYS A 13 -0.79 -12.85 2.74
N SER A 14 -1.70 -12.29 1.93
CA SER A 14 -1.42 -11.04 1.21
C SER A 14 -1.22 -9.87 2.17
N ALA A 15 -0.05 -9.24 2.11
CA ALA A 15 0.29 -8.14 2.98
C ALA A 15 -0.27 -6.79 2.47
N CYS A 16 -0.44 -6.52 1.17
CA CYS A 16 -0.73 -5.15 0.69
C CYS A 16 -2.06 -4.52 1.16
N GLY A 17 -2.05 -3.19 1.36
CA GLY A 17 -3.23 -2.35 1.63
C GLY A 17 -3.76 -1.61 0.41
N VAL A 18 -5.09 -1.53 0.26
CA VAL A 18 -5.77 -0.79 -0.82
C VAL A 18 -7.01 -0.07 -0.29
N GLY A 19 -7.39 1.03 -0.94
CA GLY A 19 -8.56 1.82 -0.56
C GLY A 19 -8.87 2.93 -1.57
N PHE A 20 -9.97 3.66 -1.35
CA PHE A 20 -10.36 4.79 -2.18
C PHE A 20 -11.05 5.88 -1.35
N ILE A 21 -11.07 7.10 -1.89
CA ILE A 21 -11.81 8.25 -1.35
C ILE A 21 -12.64 8.82 -2.48
N ALA A 22 -13.91 9.11 -2.21
CA ALA A 22 -14.83 9.66 -3.20
C ALA A 22 -15.65 10.80 -2.61
N SER A 23 -15.80 11.87 -3.39
CA SER A 23 -16.67 12.99 -3.05
C SER A 23 -18.09 12.71 -3.56
N ARG A 24 -19.04 12.48 -2.65
CA ARG A 24 -20.45 12.25 -3.01
C ARG A 24 -21.11 13.44 -3.73
N LYS A 25 -20.53 14.64 -3.57
CA LYS A 25 -21.01 15.89 -4.19
C LYS A 25 -20.21 16.27 -5.44
N GLY A 26 -19.25 15.46 -5.87
CA GLY A 26 -18.38 15.77 -7.00
C GLY A 26 -17.43 16.95 -6.78
N VAL A 27 -17.22 17.36 -5.52
CA VAL A 27 -16.29 18.44 -5.19
C VAL A 27 -14.85 17.93 -5.32
N PHE A 28 -14.03 18.63 -6.09
CA PHE A 28 -12.58 18.44 -6.14
C PHE A 28 -11.92 19.29 -5.05
N ALA A 29 -11.17 18.66 -4.17
CA ALA A 29 -10.56 19.31 -3.02
C ALA A 29 -9.21 18.65 -2.70
N ASN A 30 -8.18 19.47 -2.41
CA ASN A 30 -6.85 18.97 -2.05
C ASN A 30 -6.89 18.13 -0.76
N GLU A 31 -7.88 18.34 0.10
CA GLU A 31 -8.16 17.55 1.29
C GLU A 31 -8.38 16.07 0.98
N HIS A 32 -8.97 15.72 -0.17
CA HIS A 32 -9.15 14.33 -0.57
C HIS A 32 -7.80 13.65 -0.87
N LEU A 33 -6.88 14.37 -1.53
CA LEU A 33 -5.53 13.89 -1.78
C LEU A 33 -4.73 13.71 -0.47
N LYS A 34 -4.79 14.71 0.42
CA LYS A 34 -4.17 14.63 1.76
C LYS A 34 -4.69 13.45 2.56
N SER A 35 -6.00 13.20 2.50
CA SER A 35 -6.63 12.05 3.15
C SER A 35 -6.14 10.72 2.57
N GLY A 36 -5.96 10.63 1.25
CA GLY A 36 -5.40 9.45 0.59
C GLY A 36 -3.95 9.18 1.00
N LEU A 37 -3.11 10.22 1.04
CA LEU A 37 -1.73 10.12 1.53
C LEU A 37 -1.66 9.71 3.01
N HIS A 38 -2.58 10.21 3.84
CA HIS A 38 -2.67 9.78 5.23
C HIS A 38 -3.08 8.30 5.34
N ALA A 39 -4.05 7.85 4.54
CA ALA A 39 -4.48 6.46 4.51
C ALA A 39 -3.33 5.51 4.13
N LEU A 40 -2.47 5.88 3.17
CA LEU A 40 -1.28 5.10 2.81
C LEU A 40 -0.33 4.92 4.01
N LYS A 41 -0.09 5.98 4.80
CA LYS A 41 0.73 5.88 6.03
C LYS A 41 0.14 4.92 7.06
N CYS A 42 -1.19 4.82 7.14
CA CYS A 42 -1.86 3.93 8.09
C CYS A 42 -1.73 2.44 7.73
N VAL A 43 -1.41 2.12 6.47
CA VAL A 43 -1.23 0.72 6.01
C VAL A 43 0.24 0.32 5.84
N GLU A 44 1.19 1.16 6.27
CA GLU A 44 2.64 0.90 6.19
C GLU A 44 3.05 -0.43 6.82
N HIS A 45 2.43 -0.80 7.95
CA HIS A 45 2.67 -2.07 8.65
C HIS A 45 2.34 -3.32 7.82
N ARG A 46 1.72 -3.14 6.65
CA ARG A 46 1.43 -4.22 5.71
C ARG A 46 2.22 -4.13 4.40
N GLY A 47 3.12 -3.17 4.28
CA GLY A 47 4.11 -3.09 3.20
C GLY A 47 5.35 -3.91 3.52
N ALA A 48 6.08 -4.33 2.48
CA ALA A 48 7.43 -4.85 2.66
C ALA A 48 8.42 -3.69 2.73
N CYS A 49 9.39 -3.82 3.64
CA CYS A 49 10.47 -2.87 3.85
C CYS A 49 11.81 -3.57 3.62
N GLY A 50 12.70 -2.91 2.89
CA GLY A 50 14.07 -3.34 2.67
C GLY A 50 14.89 -3.37 3.97
N ALA A 51 16.04 -4.04 3.90
CA ALA A 51 16.93 -4.17 5.06
C ALA A 51 17.52 -2.84 5.55
N ASP A 52 17.46 -1.78 4.73
CA ASP A 52 17.90 -0.42 5.08
C ASP A 52 16.88 0.33 5.97
N GLY A 53 15.67 -0.20 6.14
CA GLY A 53 14.59 0.45 6.88
C GLY A 53 14.02 1.70 6.20
N VAL A 54 14.37 1.94 4.92
CA VAL A 54 13.99 3.15 4.16
C VAL A 54 13.32 2.79 2.85
N THR A 55 13.81 1.77 2.16
CA THR A 55 13.27 1.33 0.88
C THR A 55 12.00 0.51 1.10
N GLY A 56 10.95 0.80 0.35
CA GLY A 56 9.72 0.00 0.31
C GLY A 56 9.48 -0.59 -1.08
N ASP A 57 8.72 -1.68 -1.15
CA ASP A 57 8.40 -2.35 -2.42
C ASP A 57 7.53 -1.47 -3.35
N GLY A 58 6.70 -0.58 -2.78
CA GLY A 58 5.96 0.41 -3.53
C GLY A 58 4.70 0.92 -2.82
N ALA A 59 4.37 2.20 -3.09
CA ALA A 59 3.11 2.83 -2.74
C ALA A 59 2.65 3.71 -3.90
N GLY A 60 1.34 3.90 -4.07
CA GLY A 60 0.79 4.67 -5.17
C GLY A 60 -0.57 5.27 -4.86
N ILE A 61 -0.89 6.35 -5.57
CA ILE A 61 -2.20 7.00 -5.52
C ILE A 61 -2.61 7.38 -6.95
N MET A 62 -3.87 7.10 -7.28
CA MET A 62 -4.47 7.49 -8.55
C MET A 62 -5.47 8.61 -8.28
N THR A 63 -5.38 9.68 -9.07
CA THR A 63 -6.27 10.84 -8.99
C THR A 63 -6.69 11.26 -10.38
N ASP A 64 -7.71 12.11 -10.45
CA ASP A 64 -7.97 12.89 -11.65
C ASP A 64 -6.81 13.84 -11.94
N ILE A 65 -6.70 14.26 -13.21
CA ILE A 65 -5.70 15.23 -13.65
C ILE A 65 -6.06 16.61 -13.08
N PRO A 66 -5.15 17.29 -12.37
CA PRO A 66 -5.39 18.64 -11.85
C PRO A 66 -5.18 19.68 -12.97
N PHE A 67 -6.19 19.86 -13.83
CA PHE A 67 -6.20 20.87 -14.89
C PHE A 67 -6.25 22.31 -14.33
#